data_AF-W0FP35-F1
#
_entry.id   AF-W0FP35-F1
#
_cell.length_a   1.000
_cell.length_b   1.000
_cell.length_c   1.000
_cell.angle_alpha   90.00
_cell.angle_beta   90.00
_cell.angle_gamma   90.00
#
_symmetry.space_group_name_H-M   'P 1'
#
loop_
_entity.id
_entity.type
_entity.pdbx_description
1 polymer ?
#
loop_
_entity_poly.entity_id
_entity_poly.type
_entity_poly.pdbx_seq_one_letter_code
_entity_poly.pdbx_strand_id
1 'polypeptide(L)' 'DPKSDAVYDEYRTRSMVIDKDIKVLKKDATLKAHVLDIDRDCGLVVRYPDGTEEVLNSGEISIRV' A
#
# COMPACT_ATOMS: atom_id res chain seq x y z
N ASP A 1 11.38 15.04 -13.90
CA ASP A 1 11.04 16.42 -13.48
C ASP A 1 11.39 16.51 -12.00
N PRO A 2 12.23 17.44 -11.54
CA PRO A 2 12.65 17.49 -10.13
C PRO A 2 11.51 17.76 -9.13
N LYS A 3 10.27 18.01 -9.60
CA LYS A 3 9.06 18.07 -8.77
C LYS A 3 8.43 16.70 -8.47
N SER A 4 8.96 15.58 -8.98
CA SER A 4 8.39 14.24 -8.71
C SER A 4 8.87 13.62 -7.39
N ASP A 5 10.16 13.76 -7.06
CA ASP A 5 10.75 13.04 -5.92
C ASP A 5 10.30 13.63 -4.57
N ALA A 6 10.31 14.96 -4.43
CA ALA A 6 9.87 15.60 -3.19
C ALA A 6 8.37 15.37 -2.89
N VAL A 7 7.53 15.32 -3.93
CA VAL A 7 6.09 15.05 -3.80
C VAL A 7 5.84 13.60 -3.40
N TYR A 8 6.55 12.67 -4.02
CA TYR A 8 6.52 11.25 -3.65
C TYR A 8 6.98 11.04 -2.20
N ASP A 9 8.11 11.65 -1.80
CA ASP A 9 8.64 11.51 -0.45
C ASP A 9 7.67 12.08 0.61
N GLU A 10 7.04 13.23 0.33
CA GLU A 10 6.01 13.80 1.22
C GLU A 10 4.77 12.90 1.31
N TYR A 11 4.29 12.36 0.18
CA TYR A 11 3.15 11.44 0.15
C TYR A 11 3.43 10.17 0.96
N ARG A 12 4.59 9.54 0.71
CA ARG A 12 5.04 8.33 1.40
C ARG A 12 5.18 8.58 2.91
N THR A 13 5.88 9.65 3.31
CA THR A 13 6.12 9.96 4.74
C THR A 13 4.86 10.30 5.52
N ARG A 14 3.83 10.84 4.86
CA ARG A 14 2.54 11.16 5.49
C ARG A 14 1.53 10.02 5.45
N SER A 15 1.82 8.94 4.72
CA SER A 15 0.92 7.81 4.60
C SER A 15 0.68 7.14 5.96
N MET A 16 -0.59 6.99 6.33
CA MET A 16 -0.99 6.38 7.61
C MET A 16 -0.95 4.85 7.58
N VAL A 17 -0.75 4.25 6.40
CA VAL A 17 -0.93 2.81 6.19
C VAL A 17 0.38 2.04 6.08
N ILE A 18 1.52 2.71 5.93
CA ILE A 18 2.84 2.05 5.91
C ILE A 18 3.07 1.36 7.26
N ASP A 19 3.63 0.14 7.21
CA ASP A 19 3.89 -0.71 8.38
C ASP A 19 2.61 -1.09 9.15
N LYS A 20 1.46 -1.14 8.46
CA LYS A 20 0.18 -1.58 9.02
C LYS A 20 -0.27 -2.90 8.39
N ASP A 21 -0.90 -3.71 9.24
CA ASP A 21 -1.71 -4.82 8.79
C ASP A 21 -3.06 -4.29 8.28
N ILE A 22 -3.41 -4.71 7.08
CA ILE A 22 -4.60 -4.27 6.36
C ILE A 22 -5.44 -5.46 5.90
N LYS A 23 -6.65 -5.14 5.46
CA LYS A 23 -7.43 -6.05 4.62
C LYS A 23 -7.60 -5.44 3.24
N VAL A 24 -7.17 -6.17 2.22
CA VAL A 24 -7.39 -5.84 0.81
C VAL A 24 -8.76 -6.38 0.42
N LEU A 25 -9.64 -5.49 -0.04
CA LEU A 25 -10.97 -5.83 -0.52
C LEU A 25 -10.89 -6.08 -2.03
N LYS A 26 -11.03 -7.34 -2.43
CA LYS A 26 -11.20 -7.75 -3.83
C LYS A 26 -12.68 -8.09 -4.06
N LYS A 27 -13.10 -8.18 -5.33
CA LYS A 27 -14.51 -8.39 -5.72
C LYS A 27 -15.22 -9.50 -4.93
N ASP A 28 -14.55 -10.64 -4.75
CA ASP A 28 -15.13 -11.85 -4.16
C ASP A 28 -14.40 -12.31 -2.89
N ALA A 29 -13.44 -11.52 -2.40
CA ALA A 29 -12.58 -11.93 -1.28
C ALA A 29 -12.04 -10.75 -0.47
N THR A 30 -11.77 -11.01 0.81
CA THR A 30 -11.03 -10.10 1.67
C THR A 30 -9.74 -10.77 2.11
N LEU A 31 -8.60 -10.22 1.69
CA LEU A 31 -7.28 -10.79 1.95
C LEU A 31 -6.56 -9.99 3.02
N LYS A 32 -5.91 -10.67 3.96
CA LYS A 32 -5.01 -10.01 4.92
C LYS A 32 -3.70 -9.71 4.21
N ALA A 33 -3.13 -8.54 4.45
CA ALA A 33 -1.80 -8.20 3.95
C ALA A 33 -1.11 -7.22 4.91
N HIS A 34 0.21 -7.12 4.81
CA HIS A 34 1.00 -6.12 5.51
C HIS A 34 1.57 -5.13 4.50
N VAL A 35 1.43 -3.83 4.77
CA VAL A 35 1.94 -2.78 3.88
C VAL A 35 3.43 -2.59 4.10
N LEU A 36 4.22 -2.82 3.06
CA LEU A 36 5.66 -2.63 3.07
C LEU A 36 6.04 -1.20 2.70
N ASP A 37 5.42 -0.66 1.65
CA ASP A 37 5.78 0.65 1.12
C ASP A 37 4.69 1.21 0.18
N ILE A 38 4.92 2.43 -0.30
CA ILE A 38 4.33 3.00 -1.50
C ILE A 38 5.46 3.17 -2.51
N ASP A 39 5.32 2.64 -3.72
CA ASP A 39 6.33 2.78 -4.76
C ASP A 39 6.24 4.13 -5.50
N ARG A 40 7.19 4.37 -6.41
CA ARG A 40 7.31 5.63 -7.15
C ARG A 40 6.13 5.94 -8.08
N ASP A 41 5.34 4.93 -8.43
CA ASP A 41 4.12 5.07 -9.24
C ASP A 41 2.87 5.24 -8.34
N CYS A 42 3.07 5.49 -7.04
CA CYS A 42 2.05 5.59 -6.01
C CYS A 42 1.29 4.28 -5.76
N GLY A 43 1.86 3.14 -6.14
CA GLY A 43 1.30 1.81 -5.87
C GLY A 43 1.58 1.38 -4.44
N LEU A 44 0.58 0.81 -3.76
CA LEU A 44 0.74 0.28 -2.41
C LEU A 44 1.38 -1.11 -2.46
N VAL A 45 2.61 -1.24 -1.98
CA VAL A 45 3.35 -2.49 -1.93
C VAL A 45 2.93 -3.27 -0.69
N VAL A 46 2.36 -4.46 -0.88
CA VAL A 46 1.86 -5.30 0.20
C VAL A 46 2.46 -6.68 0.16
N ARG A 47 2.60 -7.31 1.33
CA ARG A 47 2.96 -8.73 1.47
C ARG A 47 1.82 -9.52 2.06
N TYR A 48 1.48 -10.63 1.42
CA TYR A 48 0.47 -11.58 1.89
C TYR A 48 1.07 -12.62 2.86
N PRO A 49 0.25 -13.35 3.64
CA PRO A 49 0.73 -14.34 4.60
C PRO A 49 1.54 -15.48 4.01
N ASP A 50 1.36 -15.79 2.72
CA ASP A 50 2.16 -16.79 2.00
C ASP A 50 3.53 -16.27 1.53
N GLY A 51 3.84 -15.00 1.83
CA GLY A 51 5.08 -14.34 1.45
C GLY A 51 5.06 -13.68 0.09
N THR A 52 3.96 -13.82 -0.69
CA THR A 52 3.84 -13.15 -1.98
C THR A 52 3.68 -11.65 -1.81
N GLU A 53 4.23 -10.89 -2.75
CA GLU A 53 4.13 -9.43 -2.79
C GLU A 53 3.32 -8.98 -4.01
N GLU A 54 2.50 -7.95 -3.82
CA GLU A 54 1.70 -7.34 -4.88
C GLU A 54 1.76 -5.82 -4.76
N VAL A 55 1.77 -5.14 -5.90
CA VAL A 55 1.60 -3.68 -5.99
C VAL A 55 0.15 -3.37 -6.32
N LEU A 56 -0.56 -2.75 -5.38
CA LEU A 56 -1.95 -2.33 -5.55
C LEU A 56 -2.01 -0.89 -6.06
N ASN A 57 -2.42 -0.72 -7.32
CA ASN A 57 -2.62 0.61 -7.92
C ASN A 57 -4.06 1.13 -7.77
N SER A 58 -4.98 0.29 -7.35
CA SER A 58 -6.39 0.63 -7.12
C SER A 58 -7.09 -0.41 -6.25
N GLY A 59 -8.25 -0.03 -5.72
CA GLY A 59 -9.07 -0.87 -4.85
C GLY A 59 -9.29 -0.24 -3.48
N GLU A 60 -10.00 -0.95 -2.62
CA GLU A 60 -10.27 -0.52 -1.26
C GLU A 60 -9.45 -1.35 -0.28
N ILE A 61 -8.85 -0.68 0.70
CA ILE A 61 -8.23 -1.32 1.85
C ILE A 61 -8.95 -0.86 3.12
N SER A 62 -8.98 -1.73 4.12
CA SER A 62 -9.39 -1.33 5.47
C SER A 62 -8.25 -1.54 6.43
N ILE A 63 -8.07 -0.55 7.30
CA ILE A 63 -7.10 -0.55 8.39
C ILE A 63 -7.87 -0.49 9.71
N ARG A 64 -7.34 -1.11 10.76
CA ARG A 64 -7.86 -0.92 12.12
C ARG A 64 -6.90 0.02 12.84
N VAL A 65 -7.40 1.20 13.19
CA VAL A 65 -6.69 2.21 14.00
C VAL A 65 -7.05 2.08 15.47
#